data_AF-A0A1Y3UKQ3-F1
#
_entry.id   AF-A0A1Y3UKQ3-F1
#
_cell.length_a   1.000
_cell.length_b   1.000
_cell.length_c   1.000
_cell.angle_alpha   90.00
_cell.angle_beta   90.00
_cell.angle_gamma   90.00
#
_symmetry.space_group_name_H-M   'P 1'
#
loop_
_entity.id
_entity.type
_entity.pdbx_description
1 polymer ?
#
loop_
_entity_poly.entity_id
_entity_poly.type
_entity_poly.pdbx_seq_one_letter_code
_entity_poly.pdbx_strand_id
1 'polypeptide(L)'
;MRPEPGQMVLDLFPEERQEDRSPEDLCVSWLVETHGCDEGRVRPLVAQLYRQFGDAEAFDRAKALACFYGTHAIQRLQACPPSIMGVFDQGIDYHTLWDRCWAARWVPLQEALEVASWRYGQYREPYTGAPEYVWYIDGRGSEVKRPYGG
;
A
#
# COMPACT_ATOMS: atom_id res chain seq x y z
N MET A 1 -2.75 -30.44 -50.00
CA MET A 1 -2.15 -29.10 -50.08
C MET A 1 -0.99 -29.05 -49.10
N ARG A 2 0.22 -28.71 -49.58
CA ARG A 2 1.38 -28.48 -48.71
C ARG A 2 1.37 -27.00 -48.31
N PRO A 3 1.72 -26.65 -47.05
CA PRO A 3 1.87 -25.25 -46.67
C PRO A 3 3.13 -24.65 -47.31
N GLU A 4 3.03 -23.40 -47.77
CA GLU A 4 4.12 -22.63 -48.35
C GLU A 4 5.15 -22.21 -47.27
N PRO A 5 6.45 -22.18 -47.58
CA PRO A 5 7.49 -21.78 -46.63
C PRO A 5 7.50 -20.26 -46.46
N GLY A 6 7.06 -19.77 -45.29
CA GLY A 6 7.08 -18.34 -44.96
C GLY A 6 5.95 -17.87 -44.05
N GLN A 7 5.00 -18.73 -43.71
CA GLN A 7 3.90 -18.36 -42.81
C GLN A 7 4.37 -18.39 -41.35
N MET A 8 4.84 -17.24 -40.85
CA MET A 8 5.13 -17.05 -39.44
C MET A 8 3.84 -17.20 -38.63
N VAL A 9 3.82 -18.21 -37.78
CA VAL A 9 2.80 -18.44 -36.74
C VAL A 9 2.99 -17.39 -35.65
N LEU A 10 2.52 -16.15 -35.87
CA LEU A 10 2.51 -15.13 -34.81
C LEU A 10 1.19 -14.36 -34.65
N ASP A 11 0.15 -14.65 -35.43
CA ASP A 11 -1.18 -14.05 -35.26
C ASP A 11 -2.12 -14.87 -34.35
N LEU A 12 -1.59 -15.76 -33.51
CA LEU A 12 -2.41 -16.59 -32.60
C LEU A 12 -2.66 -15.96 -31.22
N PHE A 13 -2.14 -14.77 -30.97
CA PHE A 13 -2.43 -14.01 -29.77
C PHE A 13 -3.15 -12.73 -30.20
N PRO A 14 -4.47 -12.59 -30.01
CA PRO A 14 -5.08 -11.28 -30.12
C PRO A 14 -4.30 -10.36 -29.19
N GLU A 15 -3.83 -9.22 -29.71
CA GLU A 15 -3.28 -8.16 -28.87
C GLU A 15 -4.29 -7.92 -27.74
N GLU A 16 -3.91 -8.23 -26.50
CA GLU A 16 -4.72 -7.90 -25.35
C GLU A 16 -5.04 -6.42 -25.49
N ARG A 17 -6.32 -6.09 -25.69
CA ARG A 17 -6.77 -4.70 -25.70
C ARG A 17 -6.23 -4.09 -24.42
N GLN A 18 -5.22 -3.23 -24.53
CA GLN A 18 -4.89 -2.31 -23.46
C GLN A 18 -6.21 -1.59 -23.18
N GLU A 19 -6.79 -1.84 -22.02
CA GLU A 19 -7.96 -1.10 -21.59
C GLU A 19 -7.58 0.39 -21.68
N ASP A 20 -8.38 1.20 -22.40
CA ASP A 20 -8.23 2.66 -22.55
C ASP A 20 -8.35 3.42 -21.21
N ARG A 21 -8.21 2.73 -20.09
CA ARG A 21 -8.34 3.25 -18.74
C ARG A 21 -7.04 3.92 -18.33
N SER A 22 -7.18 5.11 -17.76
CA SER A 22 -6.03 5.81 -17.18
C SER A 22 -5.40 4.98 -16.05
N PRO A 23 -4.08 5.12 -15.80
CA PRO A 23 -3.44 4.50 -14.64
C PRO A 23 -4.13 4.85 -13.31
N GLU A 24 -4.66 6.07 -13.19
CA GLU A 24 -5.46 6.53 -12.05
C GLU A 24 -6.74 5.70 -11.89
N ASP A 25 -7.50 5.49 -12.97
CA ASP A 25 -8.74 4.69 -12.92
C ASP A 25 -8.48 3.22 -12.64
N LEU A 26 -7.37 2.67 -13.13
CA LEU A 26 -6.93 1.31 -12.81
C LEU A 26 -6.59 1.20 -11.32
N CYS A 27 -5.93 2.20 -10.75
CA CYS A 27 -5.63 2.26 -9.31
C CYS A 27 -6.91 2.31 -8.45
N VAL A 28 -7.88 3.15 -8.84
CA VAL A 28 -9.18 3.23 -8.14
C VAL A 28 -9.91 1.88 -8.22
N SER A 29 -9.99 1.26 -9.40
CA SER A 29 -10.59 -0.08 -9.54
C SER A 29 -9.89 -1.10 -8.67
N TRP A 30 -8.56 -1.12 -8.66
CA TRP A 30 -7.80 -2.05 -7.82
C TRP A 30 -8.11 -1.87 -6.33
N LEU A 31 -8.19 -0.62 -5.83
CA LEU A 31 -8.56 -0.35 -4.43
C LEU A 31 -10.00 -0.77 -4.09
N VAL A 32 -10.95 -0.53 -4.99
CA VAL A 32 -12.37 -0.85 -4.77
C VAL A 32 -12.61 -2.35 -4.89
N GLU A 33 -12.19 -2.96 -5.99
CA GLU A 33 -12.49 -4.35 -6.34
C GLU A 33 -11.66 -5.35 -5.53
N THR A 34 -10.36 -5.06 -5.32
CA THR A 34 -9.46 -5.98 -4.61
C THR A 34 -9.46 -5.74 -3.10
N HIS A 35 -9.55 -4.48 -2.67
CA HIS A 35 -9.43 -4.11 -1.26
C HIS A 35 -10.74 -3.68 -0.61
N GLY A 36 -11.86 -3.61 -1.34
CA GLY A 36 -13.16 -3.25 -0.80
C GLY A 36 -13.25 -1.81 -0.32
N CYS A 37 -12.43 -0.92 -0.86
CA CYS A 37 -12.46 0.49 -0.48
C CYS A 37 -13.74 1.16 -1.02
N ASP A 38 -14.26 2.14 -0.27
CA ASP A 38 -15.31 3.03 -0.79
C ASP A 38 -14.73 3.97 -1.86
N GLU A 39 -15.27 3.89 -3.08
CA GLU A 39 -14.79 4.67 -4.23
C GLU A 39 -14.85 6.17 -3.96
N GLY A 40 -15.94 6.67 -3.36
CA GLY A 40 -16.13 8.09 -3.07
C GLY A 40 -15.08 8.65 -2.11
N ARG A 41 -14.56 7.82 -1.21
CA ARG A 41 -13.47 8.18 -0.30
C ARG A 41 -12.09 8.12 -0.94
N VAL A 42 -11.82 7.12 -1.79
CA VAL A 42 -10.46 6.93 -2.36
C VAL A 42 -10.22 7.72 -3.63
N ARG A 43 -11.21 7.86 -4.51
CA ARG A 43 -11.06 8.53 -5.81
C ARG A 43 -10.44 9.93 -5.72
N PRO A 44 -10.90 10.87 -4.86
CA PRO A 44 -10.29 12.19 -4.78
C PRO A 44 -8.84 12.15 -4.24
N LEU A 45 -8.51 11.18 -3.39
CA LEU A 45 -7.16 11.01 -2.85
C LEU A 45 -6.20 10.43 -3.90
N VAL A 46 -6.67 9.45 -4.68
CA VAL A 46 -5.91 8.87 -5.79
C VAL A 46 -5.66 9.94 -6.85
N ALA A 47 -6.67 10.71 -7.25
CA ALA A 47 -6.51 11.84 -8.18
C ALA A 47 -5.46 12.86 -7.69
N GLN A 48 -5.44 13.14 -6.38
CA GLN A 48 -4.42 14.00 -5.80
C GLN A 48 -3.02 13.38 -5.88
N LEU A 49 -2.87 12.07 -5.59
CA LEU A 49 -1.60 11.37 -5.67
C LEU A 49 -1.04 11.41 -7.11
N TYR A 50 -1.83 11.05 -8.12
CA TYR A 50 -1.41 11.06 -9.52
C TYR A 50 -1.12 12.47 -10.07
N ARG A 51 -1.66 13.52 -9.45
CA ARG A 51 -1.30 14.91 -9.77
C ARG A 51 0.03 15.33 -9.14
N GLN A 52 0.33 14.84 -7.94
CA GLN A 52 1.48 15.27 -7.14
C GLN A 52 2.73 14.42 -7.39
N PHE A 53 2.56 13.17 -7.76
CA PHE A 53 3.60 12.16 -7.93
C PHE A 53 3.50 11.55 -9.34
N GLY A 54 4.59 10.95 -9.83
CA GLY A 54 4.55 10.15 -11.05
C GLY A 54 3.79 8.84 -10.84
N ASP A 55 3.27 8.25 -11.92
CA ASP A 55 2.35 7.10 -11.89
C ASP A 55 2.78 5.96 -10.95
N ALA A 56 4.06 5.59 -10.96
CA ALA A 56 4.58 4.50 -10.13
C ALA A 56 4.50 4.83 -8.63
N GLU A 57 5.02 5.99 -8.22
CA GLU A 57 5.01 6.44 -6.82
C GLU A 57 3.59 6.75 -6.34
N ALA A 58 2.76 7.33 -7.21
CA ALA A 58 1.35 7.56 -6.93
C ALA A 58 0.61 6.25 -6.65
N PHE A 59 0.82 5.23 -7.50
CA PHE A 59 0.26 3.91 -7.30
C PHE A 59 0.73 3.27 -6.00
N ASP A 60 2.03 3.29 -5.72
CA ASP A 60 2.58 2.73 -4.49
C ASP A 60 1.98 3.40 -3.25
N ARG A 61 1.97 4.73 -3.18
CA ARG A 61 1.32 5.47 -2.09
C ARG A 61 -0.17 5.18 -1.97
N ALA A 62 -0.88 5.02 -3.09
CA ALA A 62 -2.29 4.71 -3.08
C ALA A 62 -2.60 3.36 -2.41
N LYS A 63 -1.67 2.39 -2.45
CA LYS A 63 -1.81 1.12 -1.73
C LYS A 63 -1.99 1.32 -0.23
N ALA A 64 -1.40 2.37 0.35
CA ALA A 64 -1.58 2.70 1.76
C ALA A 64 -3.04 3.02 2.11
N LEU A 65 -3.84 3.53 1.15
CA LEU A 65 -5.27 3.83 1.39
C LEU A 65 -6.08 2.60 1.78
N ALA A 66 -5.68 1.40 1.34
CA ALA A 66 -6.32 0.14 1.77
C ALA A 66 -6.17 -0.08 3.29
N CYS A 67 -5.12 0.44 3.93
CA CYS A 67 -4.96 0.40 5.38
C CYS A 67 -5.97 1.28 6.13
N PHE A 68 -6.52 2.31 5.48
CA PHE A 68 -7.49 3.23 6.09
C PHE A 68 -8.93 2.83 5.77
N TYR A 69 -9.18 2.39 4.55
CA TYR A 69 -10.54 2.30 3.99
C TYR A 69 -10.90 0.93 3.41
N GLY A 70 -9.98 -0.03 3.36
CA GLY A 70 -10.26 -1.36 2.84
C GLY A 70 -11.03 -2.25 3.83
N THR A 71 -11.42 -3.44 3.37
CA THR A 71 -12.14 -4.45 4.17
C THR A 71 -11.41 -4.84 5.45
N HIS A 72 -10.07 -4.87 5.41
CA HIS A 72 -9.19 -5.15 6.55
C HIS A 72 -8.46 -3.90 7.05
N ALA A 73 -9.14 -2.74 6.97
CA ALA A 73 -8.64 -1.47 7.47
C ALA A 73 -8.18 -1.59 8.92
N ILE A 74 -7.12 -0.86 9.22
CA ILE A 74 -6.52 -0.80 10.54
C ILE A 74 -7.42 0.08 11.40
N GLN A 75 -7.97 -0.48 12.47
CA GLN A 75 -8.94 0.21 13.33
C GLN A 75 -8.45 1.59 13.79
N ARG A 76 -7.16 1.71 14.16
CA ARG A 76 -6.57 2.99 14.59
C ARG A 76 -6.47 4.04 13.48
N LEU A 77 -6.45 3.62 12.22
CA LEU A 77 -6.36 4.51 11.07
C LEU A 77 -7.73 4.96 10.55
N GLN A 78 -8.84 4.32 10.93
CA GLN A 78 -10.18 4.67 10.44
C GLN A 78 -10.57 6.12 10.73
N ALA A 79 -10.10 6.67 11.85
CA ALA A 79 -10.31 8.06 12.26
C ALA A 79 -9.08 8.97 11.99
N CYS A 80 -7.99 8.43 11.44
CA CYS A 80 -6.79 9.18 11.11
C CYS A 80 -6.85 9.62 9.65
N PRO A 81 -6.79 10.93 9.34
CA PRO A 81 -6.64 11.37 7.96
C PRO A 81 -5.35 10.78 7.34
N PRO A 82 -5.38 10.26 6.11
CA PRO A 82 -4.19 9.71 5.46
C PRO A 82 -3.03 10.70 5.32
N SER A 83 -3.33 12.00 5.24
CA SER A 83 -2.34 13.07 5.22
C SER A 83 -1.44 13.08 6.47
N ILE A 84 -1.96 12.72 7.64
CA ILE A 84 -1.18 12.70 8.89
C ILE A 84 -0.10 11.62 8.87
N MET A 85 -0.37 10.49 8.20
CA MET A 85 0.61 9.41 8.04
C MET A 85 1.67 9.71 6.97
N GLY A 86 1.50 10.80 6.20
CA GLY A 86 2.42 11.22 5.15
C GLY A 86 2.07 10.72 3.75
N VAL A 87 0.83 10.27 3.50
CA VAL A 87 0.42 9.76 2.17
C VAL A 87 0.77 10.73 1.05
N PHE A 88 0.58 12.04 1.28
CA PHE A 88 0.85 13.10 0.32
C PHE A 88 2.18 13.84 0.55
N ASP A 89 2.99 13.41 1.51
CA ASP A 89 4.23 14.09 1.87
C ASP A 89 5.38 13.63 0.97
N GLN A 90 5.96 14.56 0.21
CA GLN A 90 7.09 14.31 -0.69
C GLN A 90 8.40 14.05 0.06
N GLY A 91 8.52 14.45 1.32
CA GLY A 91 9.71 14.21 2.15
C GLY A 91 9.75 12.83 2.80
N ILE A 92 8.67 12.05 2.69
CA ILE A 92 8.56 10.70 3.26
C ILE A 92 8.55 9.71 2.12
N ASP A 93 9.43 8.71 2.13
CA ASP A 93 9.40 7.63 1.14
C ASP A 93 8.21 6.69 1.37
N TYR A 94 7.76 6.02 0.30
CA TYR A 94 6.65 5.07 0.37
C TYR A 94 6.87 3.95 1.40
N HIS A 95 8.10 3.44 1.58
CA HIS A 95 8.36 2.37 2.55
C HIS A 95 8.15 2.85 3.97
N THR A 96 8.63 4.05 4.33
CA THR A 96 8.35 4.68 5.62
C THR A 96 6.83 4.83 5.82
N LEU A 97 6.10 5.35 4.84
CA LEU A 97 4.64 5.47 4.90
C LEU A 97 3.97 4.10 5.17
N TRP A 98 4.39 3.07 4.44
CA TRP A 98 3.88 1.71 4.59
C TRP A 98 4.18 1.15 5.99
N ASP A 99 5.41 1.35 6.48
CA ASP A 99 5.87 0.90 7.79
C ASP A 99 5.09 1.59 8.91
N ARG A 100 4.81 2.89 8.80
CA ARG A 100 3.94 3.61 9.75
C ARG A 100 2.52 3.05 9.74
N CYS A 101 1.95 2.83 8.56
CA CYS A 101 0.62 2.23 8.44
C CYS A 101 0.60 0.85 9.10
N TRP A 102 1.60 0.01 8.82
CA TRP A 102 1.73 -1.31 9.41
C TRP A 102 1.90 -1.26 10.93
N ALA A 103 2.75 -0.36 11.44
CA ALA A 103 2.99 -0.14 12.86
C ALA A 103 1.70 0.21 13.61
N ALA A 104 0.80 1.00 13.00
CA ALA A 104 -0.48 1.37 13.62
C ALA A 104 -1.41 0.17 13.92
N ARG A 105 -1.16 -1.02 13.36
CA ARG A 105 -1.82 -2.27 13.80
C ARG A 105 -1.46 -2.64 15.24
N TRP A 106 -0.23 -2.35 15.65
CA TRP A 106 0.40 -2.92 16.84
C TRP A 106 0.72 -1.88 17.91
N VAL A 107 1.06 -0.65 17.53
CA VAL A 107 1.42 0.43 18.46
C VAL A 107 0.41 1.59 18.42
N PRO A 108 0.40 2.47 19.45
CA PRO A 108 -0.39 3.71 19.43
C PRO A 108 -0.04 4.57 18.21
N LEU A 109 -1.03 5.35 17.72
CA LEU A 109 -0.86 6.16 16.51
C LEU A 109 0.29 7.17 16.63
N GLN A 110 0.45 7.81 17.79
CA GLN A 110 1.55 8.74 18.04
C GLN A 110 2.92 8.08 17.85
N GLU A 111 3.05 6.83 18.28
CA GLU A 111 4.29 6.08 18.10
C GLU A 111 4.47 5.61 16.65
N ALA A 112 3.39 5.18 16.00
CA ALA A 112 3.41 4.79 14.60
C ALA A 112 3.90 5.92 13.69
N LEU A 113 3.57 7.18 14.00
CA LEU A 113 4.01 8.36 13.24
C LEU A 113 5.52 8.61 13.32
N GLU A 114 6.17 8.16 14.39
CA GLU A 114 7.62 8.29 14.59
C GLU A 114 8.40 7.16 13.93
N VAL A 115 7.73 6.16 13.34
CA VAL A 115 8.43 5.05 12.68
C VAL A 115 9.09 5.53 11.39
N ALA A 116 10.38 5.20 11.27
CA ALA A 116 11.17 5.35 10.05
C ALA A 116 11.34 4.00 9.32
N SER A 117 11.45 2.89 10.05
CA SER A 117 11.46 1.56 9.43
C SER A 117 10.95 0.47 10.37
N TRP A 118 10.09 -0.42 9.89
CA TRP A 118 9.54 -1.54 10.64
C TRP A 118 10.35 -2.83 10.44
N ARG A 119 10.57 -3.59 11.52
CA ARG A 119 11.22 -4.91 11.45
C ARG A 119 10.16 -6.02 11.42
N TYR A 120 9.96 -6.57 10.22
CA TYR A 120 9.02 -7.66 9.98
C TYR A 120 9.48 -9.02 10.53
N GLY A 121 8.53 -9.96 10.63
CA GLY A 121 8.83 -11.37 10.86
C GLY A 121 8.92 -11.82 12.32
N GLN A 122 8.70 -10.92 13.29
CA GLN A 122 8.69 -11.27 14.72
C GLN A 122 7.29 -11.69 15.16
N TYR A 123 6.74 -12.78 14.64
CA TYR A 123 5.38 -13.22 14.97
C TYR A 123 5.36 -14.30 16.06
N ARG A 124 4.32 -14.30 16.90
CA ARG A 124 4.15 -15.33 17.93
C ARG A 124 4.00 -16.73 17.32
N GLU A 125 4.48 -17.73 18.05
CA GLU A 125 4.17 -19.14 17.79
C GLU A 125 3.11 -19.66 18.79
N PRO A 126 2.01 -20.28 18.32
CA PRO A 126 1.59 -20.45 16.93
C PRO A 126 1.20 -19.12 16.26
N TYR A 127 1.27 -19.04 14.92
CA TYR A 127 1.01 -17.80 14.18
C TYR A 127 -0.42 -17.29 14.41
N THR A 128 -0.52 -16.14 15.07
CA THR A 128 -1.78 -15.44 15.36
C THR A 128 -1.95 -14.15 14.55
N GLY A 129 -0.99 -13.84 13.69
CA GLY A 129 -0.87 -12.53 13.03
C GLY A 129 -0.32 -11.42 13.94
N ALA A 130 -0.36 -11.59 15.26
CA ALA A 130 0.22 -10.65 16.21
C ALA A 130 1.75 -10.85 16.35
N PRO A 131 2.52 -9.75 16.46
CA PRO A 131 3.95 -9.87 16.70
C PRO A 131 4.25 -10.35 18.13
N GLU A 132 5.38 -11.03 18.32
CA GLU A 132 6.00 -11.26 19.62
C GLU A 132 6.65 -9.98 20.14
N TYR A 133 7.34 -9.24 19.27
CA TYR A 133 7.97 -7.96 19.57
C TYR A 133 7.47 -6.86 18.65
N VAL A 134 7.21 -5.68 19.22
CA VAL A 134 7.23 -4.44 18.47
C VAL A 134 8.69 -4.09 18.23
N TRP A 135 9.11 -4.04 16.96
CA TRP A 135 10.49 -3.78 16.58
C TRP A 135 10.57 -2.84 15.37
N TYR A 136 11.17 -1.67 15.55
CA TYR A 136 11.32 -0.66 14.51
C TYR A 136 12.50 0.30 14.78
N ILE A 137 12.85 1.09 13.79
CA ILE A 137 13.74 2.26 13.90
C ILE A 137 12.87 3.52 13.91
N ASP A 138 13.09 4.42 14.87
CA ASP A 138 12.36 5.69 14.97
C ASP A 138 12.94 6.78 14.05
N GLY A 139 12.26 7.93 13.95
CA GLY A 139 12.67 9.08 13.14
C GLY A 139 13.99 9.73 13.58
N ARG A 140 14.54 9.34 14.74
CA ARG A 140 15.85 9.78 15.25
C ARG A 140 16.96 8.76 14.96
N GLY A 141 16.62 7.62 14.35
CA GLY A 141 17.54 6.52 14.09
C GLY A 141 17.74 5.56 15.28
N SER A 142 16.92 5.67 16.33
CA SER A 142 17.01 4.80 17.50
C SER A 142 16.27 3.48 17.23
N GLU A 143 16.88 2.37 17.62
CA GLU A 143 16.23 1.08 17.58
C GLU A 143 15.31 0.89 18.80
N VAL A 144 14.03 0.60 18.53
CA VAL A 144 13.03 0.28 19.55
C VAL A 144 12.64 -1.17 19.39
N LYS A 145 12.91 -1.99 20.42
CA LYS A 145 12.46 -3.38 20.49
C LYS A 145 11.88 -3.67 21.86
N ARG A 146 10.60 -4.07 21.92
CA ARG A 146 9.95 -4.46 23.18
C ARG A 146 8.86 -5.52 22.96
N PRO A 147 8.53 -6.35 23.98
CA PRO A 147 7.47 -7.34 23.88
C PRO A 147 6.13 -6.69 23.51
N TYR A 148 5.37 -7.33 22.63
CA TYR A 148 4.02 -6.90 22.31
C TYR A 148 3.04 -7.34 23.41
N GLY A 149 2.38 -6.38 24.06
CA GLY A 149 1.40 -6.63 25.13
C GLY A 149 1.95 -6.62 26.56
N GLY A 150 3.19 -6.16 26.75
CA GLY A 150 3.79 -5.88 28.06
C GLY A 150 3.74 -4.42 28.44
#